data_AF-A0A971HYX9-F1
#
_entry.id   AF-A0A971HYX9-F1
#
_cell.length_a   1.000
_cell.length_b   1.000
_cell.length_c   1.000
_cell.angle_alpha   90.00
_cell.angle_beta   90.00
_cell.angle_gamma   90.00
#
_symmetry.space_group_name_H-M   'P 1'
#
loop_
_entity.id
_entity.type
_entity.pdbx_description
1 polymer ?
#
loop_
_entity_poly.entity_id
_entity_poly.type
_entity_poly.pdbx_seq_one_letter_code
_entity_poly.pdbx_strand_id
1 'polypeptide(L)'
;MNIKRRHVLQAALTPLIFPLLGSTAQAAPESEFSEIRIIQDKDPEQIQAVVASKDFAPTLARAVHNFLVDNYASGNVPVWKKPLSQIDFTSRLTAISQQVVLGILRHSAIYPVDPFWIMSQMLTESFFYEFAVSSALAVGPCQFIAPTARTYKMVCADEHVLLDDAVKHPELKQSFAKASSVREQMRTIRQNNANLFTNTQTLLRTVLNRNAQGVVVSEAGAYLKILNQVEALQTEYNQERNNARQYLEEKFNGRSIFNPQDKMFFEQFEQRVLYEYSINAMVKMMAENLKARGGNILAAAAGYNAGLGNTKAPFGVFTTYGRIPNFAETVDYVGKIVVIHHEILQRM
;
A
#
# COMPACT_ATOMS: atom_id res chain seq x y z
N MET A 1 -11.91 24.78 -16.78
CA MET A 1 -13.39 24.86 -16.68
C MET A 1 -13.83 24.25 -15.35
N ASN A 2 -14.79 24.86 -14.66
CA ASN A 2 -14.90 24.99 -13.21
C ASN A 2 -15.37 23.72 -12.45
N ILE A 3 -14.56 23.18 -11.53
CA ILE A 3 -14.85 22.00 -10.67
C ILE A 3 -16.08 22.25 -9.76
N LYS A 4 -16.40 23.51 -9.48
CA LYS A 4 -17.54 23.88 -8.62
C LYS A 4 -18.93 23.68 -9.24
N ARG A 5 -19.06 23.46 -10.56
CA ARG A 5 -20.38 23.19 -11.19
C ARG A 5 -20.80 21.71 -11.13
N ARG A 6 -19.86 20.76 -10.95
CA ARG A 6 -20.18 19.31 -10.89
C ARG A 6 -20.88 18.91 -9.59
N HIS A 7 -20.57 19.56 -8.47
CA HIS A 7 -21.20 19.23 -7.18
C HIS A 7 -22.66 19.70 -7.06
N VAL A 8 -23.06 20.78 -7.78
CA VAL A 8 -24.44 21.29 -7.72
C VAL A 8 -25.39 20.44 -8.56
N LEU A 9 -24.92 19.84 -9.66
CA LEU A 9 -25.74 18.95 -10.51
C LEU A 9 -25.90 17.54 -9.91
N GLN A 10 -24.93 17.03 -9.16
CA GLN A 10 -25.06 15.74 -8.47
C GLN A 10 -25.98 15.79 -7.25
N ALA A 11 -26.14 16.94 -6.60
CA ALA A 11 -27.05 17.10 -5.46
C ALA A 11 -28.53 17.27 -5.87
N ALA A 12 -28.82 17.59 -7.13
CA ALA A 12 -30.18 17.85 -7.61
C ALA A 12 -30.86 16.63 -8.28
N LEU A 13 -30.11 15.56 -8.58
CA LEU A 13 -30.64 14.37 -9.27
C LEU A 13 -30.84 13.16 -8.35
N THR A 14 -30.35 13.21 -7.11
CA THR A 14 -30.44 12.10 -6.15
C THR A 14 -31.86 11.80 -5.63
N PRO A 15 -32.83 12.74 -5.55
CA PRO A 15 -34.16 12.39 -5.03
C PRO A 15 -35.16 11.90 -6.09
N LEU A 16 -34.75 11.67 -7.35
CA LEU A 16 -35.69 11.31 -8.43
C LEU A 16 -35.52 9.91 -9.03
N ILE A 17 -34.62 9.06 -8.51
CA ILE A 17 -34.37 7.70 -9.06
C ILE A 17 -34.58 6.56 -8.03
N PHE A 18 -35.05 6.84 -6.82
CA PHE A 18 -35.47 5.79 -5.88
C PHE A 18 -36.92 6.02 -5.47
N PRO A 19 -37.88 5.29 -6.07
CA PRO A 19 -38.27 4.04 -5.42
C PRO A 19 -38.79 2.98 -6.41
N LEU A 20 -37.94 2.13 -7.00
CA LEU A 20 -38.43 0.99 -7.80
C LEU A 20 -37.46 -0.21 -7.82
N LEU A 21 -36.83 -0.54 -6.69
CA LEU A 21 -36.24 -1.86 -6.47
C LEU A 21 -36.47 -2.25 -5.01
N GLY A 22 -37.67 -2.74 -4.74
CA GLY A 22 -37.97 -3.46 -3.51
C GLY A 22 -37.34 -4.84 -3.56
N SER A 23 -36.09 -4.94 -3.11
CA SER A 23 -35.56 -6.17 -2.55
C SER A 23 -35.49 -5.97 -1.04
N THR A 24 -36.40 -6.62 -0.31
CA THR A 24 -36.27 -6.75 1.14
C THR A 24 -35.02 -7.56 1.43
N ALA A 25 -33.88 -6.89 1.59
CA ALA A 25 -32.74 -7.46 2.28
C ALA A 25 -33.21 -7.65 3.73
N GLN A 26 -33.45 -8.90 4.12
CA GLN A 26 -33.60 -9.24 5.53
C GLN A 26 -32.28 -8.88 6.21
N ALA A 27 -32.30 -7.79 6.98
CA ALA A 27 -31.22 -7.48 7.90
C ALA A 27 -31.08 -8.68 8.86
N ALA A 28 -29.92 -9.31 8.85
CA ALA A 28 -29.55 -10.24 9.90
C ALA A 28 -29.63 -9.52 11.26
N PRO A 29 -29.98 -10.23 12.35
CA PRO A 29 -30.07 -9.60 13.66
C PRO A 29 -28.77 -8.89 14.01
N GLU A 30 -28.89 -7.61 14.39
CA GLU A 30 -27.78 -6.75 14.77
C GLU A 30 -27.02 -7.37 15.94
N SER A 31 -25.73 -7.65 15.74
CA SER A 31 -24.79 -7.83 16.83
C SER A 31 -24.73 -6.52 17.64
N GLU A 32 -25.09 -6.56 18.93
CA GLU A 32 -25.14 -5.39 19.83
C GLU A 32 -23.77 -4.70 20.06
N PHE A 33 -22.67 -5.20 19.49
CA PHE A 33 -21.36 -4.59 19.58
C PHE A 33 -20.67 -4.55 18.21
N SER A 34 -20.17 -3.37 17.81
CA SER A 34 -19.24 -3.27 16.68
C SER A 34 -17.99 -4.09 16.99
N GLU A 35 -17.81 -5.21 16.28
CA GLU A 35 -16.64 -6.09 16.42
C GLU A 35 -15.31 -5.39 16.08
N ILE A 36 -15.37 -4.28 15.35
CA ILE A 36 -14.19 -3.50 14.98
C ILE A 36 -13.76 -2.63 16.16
N ARG A 37 -12.71 -3.07 16.86
CA ARG A 37 -12.04 -2.28 17.89
C ARG A 37 -11.03 -1.32 17.25
N ILE A 38 -11.40 -0.06 17.11
CA ILE A 38 -10.53 0.98 16.53
C ILE A 38 -9.29 1.24 17.41
N ILE A 39 -9.49 1.24 18.73
CA ILE A 39 -8.38 1.29 19.69
C ILE A 39 -8.12 -0.13 20.16
N GLN A 40 -7.00 -0.69 19.73
CA GLN A 40 -6.56 -2.00 20.17
C GLN A 40 -6.01 -1.92 21.59
N ASP A 41 -6.33 -2.93 22.40
CA ASP A 41 -5.77 -3.05 23.74
C ASP A 41 -4.28 -3.42 23.66
N LYS A 42 -3.52 -3.06 24.68
CA LYS A 42 -2.11 -3.42 24.86
C LYS A 42 -1.93 -4.75 25.58
N ASP A 43 -2.93 -5.64 25.55
CA ASP A 43 -2.83 -6.97 26.15
C ASP A 43 -2.33 -8.00 25.11
N PRO A 44 -1.00 -8.22 25.02
CA PRO A 44 -0.45 -9.22 24.12
C PRO A 44 -0.81 -10.65 24.55
N GLU A 45 -1.08 -10.91 25.83
CA GLU A 45 -1.34 -12.26 26.32
C GLU A 45 -2.66 -12.78 25.75
N GLN A 46 -3.69 -11.93 25.72
CA GLN A 46 -4.98 -12.28 25.11
C GLN A 46 -4.84 -12.65 23.64
N ILE A 47 -4.17 -11.82 22.84
CA ILE A 47 -3.98 -12.09 21.40
C ILE A 47 -3.09 -13.31 21.19
N GLN A 48 -2.00 -13.45 21.95
CA GLN A 48 -1.13 -14.63 21.89
C GLN A 48 -1.89 -15.92 22.19
N ALA A 49 -2.73 -15.94 23.23
CA ALA A 49 -3.50 -17.12 23.61
C ALA A 49 -4.42 -17.60 22.48
N VAL A 50 -5.05 -16.67 21.76
CA VAL A 50 -5.92 -16.98 20.62
C VAL A 50 -5.10 -17.45 19.42
N VAL A 51 -4.09 -16.69 19.00
CA VAL A 51 -3.35 -16.97 17.76
C VAL A 51 -2.37 -18.14 17.89
N ALA A 52 -1.94 -18.49 19.10
CA ALA A 52 -1.08 -19.65 19.35
C ALA A 52 -1.82 -20.99 19.26
N SER A 53 -3.15 -20.99 19.19
CA SER A 53 -3.91 -22.23 19.03
C SER A 53 -3.60 -22.88 17.67
N LYS A 54 -3.44 -24.22 17.68
CA LYS A 54 -3.02 -25.00 16.51
C LYS A 54 -3.93 -24.80 15.30
N ASP A 55 -5.22 -24.58 15.55
CA ASP A 55 -6.24 -24.46 14.52
C ASP A 55 -6.47 -23.01 14.05
N PHE A 56 -5.80 -22.02 14.65
CA PHE A 56 -6.00 -20.62 14.29
C PHE A 56 -5.59 -20.33 12.85
N ALA A 57 -4.34 -20.63 12.47
CA ALA A 57 -3.86 -20.36 11.10
C ALA A 57 -4.65 -21.11 10.00
N PRO A 58 -4.98 -22.41 10.16
CA PRO A 58 -5.87 -23.10 9.22
C PRO A 58 -7.27 -22.48 9.11
N THR A 59 -7.84 -22.05 10.23
CA THR A 59 -9.16 -21.40 10.26
C THR A 59 -9.10 -20.03 9.57
N LEU A 60 -8.07 -19.23 9.85
CA LEU A 60 -7.82 -17.96 9.18
C LEU A 60 -7.69 -18.12 7.66
N ALA A 61 -6.89 -19.09 7.20
CA ALA A 61 -6.72 -19.36 5.78
C ALA A 61 -8.08 -19.70 5.11
N ARG A 62 -8.91 -20.50 5.78
CA ARG A 62 -10.24 -20.87 5.31
C ARG A 62 -11.20 -19.69 5.27
N ALA A 63 -11.22 -18.87 6.32
CA ALA A 63 -12.06 -17.68 6.40
C ALA A 63 -11.78 -16.72 5.23
N VAL A 64 -10.50 -16.45 4.95
CA VAL A 64 -10.07 -15.62 3.82
C VAL A 64 -10.38 -16.27 2.49
N HIS A 65 -10.19 -17.59 2.36
CA HIS A 65 -10.53 -18.30 1.14
C HIS A 65 -12.03 -18.24 0.83
N ASN A 66 -12.89 -18.44 1.82
CA ASN A 66 -14.34 -18.33 1.67
C ASN A 66 -14.74 -16.92 1.26
N PHE A 67 -14.15 -15.88 1.88
CA PHE A 67 -14.34 -14.50 1.45
C PHE A 67 -14.02 -14.29 -0.04
N LEU A 68 -12.90 -14.85 -0.52
CA LEU A 68 -12.52 -14.76 -1.93
C LEU A 68 -13.51 -15.48 -2.85
N VAL A 69 -13.99 -16.66 -2.46
CA VAL A 69 -14.99 -17.42 -3.23
C VAL A 69 -16.29 -16.63 -3.32
N ASP A 70 -16.80 -16.14 -2.20
CA ASP A 70 -18.10 -15.44 -2.15
C ASP A 70 -18.11 -14.17 -3.01
N ASN A 71 -16.98 -13.45 -3.06
CA ASN A 71 -16.93 -12.09 -3.63
C ASN A 71 -16.21 -12.01 -4.99
N TYR A 72 -15.37 -12.99 -5.33
CA TYR A 72 -14.49 -12.95 -6.52
C TYR A 72 -14.53 -14.23 -7.36
N ALA A 73 -15.53 -15.10 -7.18
CA ALA A 73 -15.71 -16.28 -8.02
C ALA A 73 -16.00 -15.94 -9.50
N SER A 74 -16.69 -14.82 -9.76
CA SER A 74 -16.98 -14.37 -11.13
C SER A 74 -15.89 -13.43 -11.65
N GLY A 75 -15.23 -13.82 -12.73
CA GLY A 75 -14.24 -12.99 -13.42
C GLY A 75 -12.81 -13.21 -12.95
N ASN A 76 -11.94 -12.24 -13.23
CA ASN A 76 -10.53 -12.30 -12.85
C ASN A 76 -10.33 -11.68 -11.46
N VAL A 77 -9.54 -12.36 -10.63
CA VAL A 77 -9.08 -11.82 -9.35
C VAL A 77 -8.20 -10.59 -9.64
N PRO A 78 -8.44 -9.45 -8.95
CA PRO A 78 -7.63 -8.24 -9.12
C PRO A 78 -6.14 -8.51 -8.88
N VAL A 79 -5.28 -7.74 -9.55
CA VAL A 79 -3.81 -7.90 -9.58
C VAL A 79 -3.34 -9.16 -10.29
N TRP A 80 -3.91 -10.33 -10.00
CA TRP A 80 -3.60 -11.61 -10.62
C TRP A 80 -3.96 -11.68 -12.11
N LYS A 81 -5.03 -10.99 -12.53
CA LYS A 81 -5.57 -11.02 -13.90
C LYS A 81 -5.91 -12.43 -14.38
N LYS A 82 -6.25 -13.32 -13.44
CA LYS A 82 -6.63 -14.72 -13.68
C LYS A 82 -7.91 -15.05 -12.93
N PRO A 83 -8.72 -16.01 -13.42
CA PRO A 83 -9.83 -16.55 -12.66
C PRO A 83 -9.37 -17.17 -11.34
N LEU A 84 -10.23 -17.12 -10.31
CA LEU A 84 -9.96 -17.72 -9.00
C LEU A 84 -9.53 -19.19 -9.11
N SER A 85 -10.16 -19.95 -10.02
CA SER A 85 -9.89 -21.38 -10.26
C SER A 85 -8.49 -21.68 -10.82
N GLN A 86 -7.77 -20.68 -11.33
CA GLN A 86 -6.40 -20.83 -11.85
C GLN A 86 -5.33 -20.44 -10.82
N ILE A 87 -5.74 -20.06 -9.61
CA ILE A 87 -4.84 -19.62 -8.55
C ILE A 87 -4.96 -20.61 -7.39
N ASP A 88 -3.84 -21.22 -7.01
CA ASP A 88 -3.81 -22.06 -5.82
C ASP A 88 -3.76 -21.18 -4.56
N PHE A 89 -4.93 -20.65 -4.19
CA PHE A 89 -5.11 -19.90 -2.95
C PHE A 89 -5.05 -20.79 -1.71
N THR A 90 -5.32 -22.09 -1.83
CA THR A 90 -5.29 -23.00 -0.67
C THR A 90 -3.89 -23.09 -0.09
N SER A 91 -2.88 -23.38 -0.93
CA SER A 91 -1.48 -23.43 -0.47
C SER A 91 -0.98 -22.06 -0.02
N ARG A 92 -1.33 -21.01 -0.75
CA ARG A 92 -0.90 -19.62 -0.47
C ARG A 92 -1.44 -19.09 0.84
N LEU A 93 -2.76 -19.17 1.05
CA LEU A 93 -3.38 -18.65 2.26
C LEU A 93 -2.97 -19.46 3.49
N THR A 94 -2.70 -20.76 3.33
CA THR A 94 -2.12 -21.59 4.41
C THR A 94 -0.74 -21.06 4.80
N ALA A 95 0.17 -20.87 3.85
CA ALA A 95 1.51 -20.37 4.11
C ALA A 95 1.51 -18.93 4.66
N ILE A 96 0.68 -18.05 4.10
CA ILE A 96 0.51 -16.67 4.57
C ILE A 96 0.00 -16.66 6.00
N SER A 97 -1.08 -17.39 6.31
CA SER A 97 -1.68 -17.39 7.65
C SER A 97 -0.71 -17.90 8.71
N GLN A 98 0.11 -18.92 8.38
CA GLN A 98 1.19 -19.38 9.24
C GLN A 98 2.21 -18.27 9.51
N GLN A 99 2.67 -17.56 8.48
CA GLN A 99 3.64 -16.47 8.64
C GLN A 99 3.06 -15.26 9.38
N VAL A 100 1.77 -14.97 9.22
CA VAL A 100 1.06 -13.92 9.99
C VAL A 100 1.08 -14.28 11.47
N VAL A 101 0.67 -15.51 11.83
CA VAL A 101 0.70 -15.98 13.23
C VAL A 101 2.12 -15.91 13.81
N LEU A 102 3.12 -16.44 13.09
CA LEU A 102 4.51 -16.39 13.52
C LEU A 102 5.02 -14.95 13.70
N GLY A 103 4.64 -14.05 12.79
CA GLY A 103 4.98 -12.64 12.87
C GLY A 103 4.38 -11.96 14.11
N ILE A 104 3.09 -12.23 14.39
CA ILE A 104 2.37 -11.66 15.53
C ILE A 104 2.99 -12.14 16.84
N LEU A 105 3.23 -13.44 16.97
CA LEU A 105 3.87 -14.02 18.15
C LEU A 105 5.30 -13.46 18.35
N ARG A 106 6.05 -13.27 17.25
CA ARG A 106 7.42 -12.73 17.31
C ARG A 106 7.48 -11.27 17.78
N HIS A 107 6.50 -10.45 17.37
CA HIS A 107 6.53 -8.99 17.54
C HIS A 107 5.54 -8.47 18.58
N SER A 108 4.82 -9.34 19.27
CA SER A 108 3.80 -8.99 20.27
C SER A 108 4.30 -8.08 21.40
N ALA A 109 5.59 -8.15 21.73
CA ALA A 109 6.21 -7.30 22.74
C ALA A 109 6.32 -5.82 22.32
N ILE A 110 6.21 -5.51 21.02
CA ILE A 110 6.16 -4.14 20.51
C ILE A 110 4.76 -3.57 20.74
N TYR A 111 3.75 -4.27 20.20
CA TYR A 111 2.34 -4.01 20.33
C TYR A 111 1.56 -5.23 19.79
N PRO A 112 0.43 -5.63 20.39
CA PRO A 112 -0.37 -6.71 19.84
C PRO A 112 -1.03 -6.31 18.51
N VAL A 113 -0.93 -7.19 17.51
CA VAL A 113 -1.44 -6.93 16.15
C VAL A 113 -2.56 -7.91 15.84
N ASP A 114 -3.67 -7.38 15.33
CA ASP A 114 -4.80 -8.19 14.88
C ASP A 114 -4.46 -8.93 13.55
N PRO A 115 -4.52 -10.27 13.52
CA PRO A 115 -4.25 -11.07 12.31
C PRO A 115 -5.21 -10.80 11.16
N PHE A 116 -6.49 -10.54 11.43
CA PHE A 116 -7.48 -10.26 10.39
C PHE A 116 -7.16 -8.94 9.70
N TRP A 117 -6.61 -7.99 10.45
CA TRP A 117 -6.20 -6.70 9.91
C TRP A 117 -5.01 -6.83 8.95
N ILE A 118 -4.03 -7.66 9.30
CA ILE A 118 -2.90 -7.97 8.41
C ILE A 118 -3.38 -8.64 7.12
N MET A 119 -4.28 -9.62 7.21
CA MET A 119 -4.86 -10.26 6.02
C MET A 119 -5.61 -9.25 5.14
N SER A 120 -6.38 -8.35 5.76
CA SER A 120 -7.14 -7.32 5.07
C SER A 120 -6.24 -6.31 4.34
N GLN A 121 -5.15 -5.91 4.98
CA GLN A 121 -4.13 -5.07 4.33
C GLN A 121 -3.47 -5.79 3.16
N MET A 122 -3.00 -7.03 3.34
CA MET A 122 -2.38 -7.80 2.25
C MET A 122 -3.33 -8.01 1.07
N LEU A 123 -4.61 -8.27 1.32
CA LEU A 123 -5.62 -8.35 0.27
C LEU A 123 -5.72 -7.02 -0.49
N THR A 124 -5.79 -5.90 0.25
CA THR A 124 -5.91 -4.54 -0.33
C THR A 124 -4.66 -4.16 -1.15
N GLU A 125 -3.47 -4.53 -0.68
CA GLU A 125 -2.19 -4.20 -1.31
C GLU A 125 -1.95 -5.00 -2.60
N SER A 126 -2.25 -6.31 -2.60
CA SER A 126 -1.76 -7.20 -3.67
C SER A 126 -2.69 -8.34 -4.03
N PHE A 127 -3.84 -8.48 -3.35
CA PHE A 127 -4.65 -9.71 -3.42
C PHE A 127 -3.82 -10.96 -3.10
N PHE A 128 -2.88 -10.85 -2.16
CA PHE A 128 -1.93 -11.90 -1.78
C PHE A 128 -0.96 -12.34 -2.89
N TYR A 129 -0.83 -11.56 -3.97
CA TYR A 129 0.05 -11.92 -5.07
C TYR A 129 1.52 -11.63 -4.75
N GLU A 130 2.34 -12.67 -4.77
CA GLU A 130 3.74 -12.64 -4.34
C GLU A 130 4.63 -11.87 -5.31
N PHE A 131 4.23 -11.81 -6.58
CA PHE A 131 4.98 -11.14 -7.65
C PHE A 131 4.32 -9.82 -8.08
N ALA A 132 3.43 -9.26 -7.26
CA ALA A 132 2.83 -7.96 -7.52
C ALA A 132 3.91 -6.85 -7.57
N VAL A 133 3.94 -6.09 -8.65
CA VAL A 133 4.84 -4.93 -8.82
C VAL A 133 4.04 -3.70 -9.22
N SER A 134 3.92 -2.74 -8.30
CA SER A 134 3.23 -1.48 -8.58
C SER A 134 4.06 -0.55 -9.48
N SER A 135 3.39 0.46 -10.05
CA SER A 135 4.07 1.61 -10.67
C SER A 135 5.05 2.29 -9.69
N ALA A 136 4.79 2.17 -8.39
CA ALA A 136 5.61 2.72 -7.34
C ALA A 136 6.91 1.91 -7.05
N LEU A 137 7.15 0.78 -7.73
CA LEU A 137 8.17 -0.21 -7.36
C LEU A 137 7.99 -0.77 -5.94
N ALA A 138 6.75 -0.74 -5.46
CA ALA A 138 6.33 -1.54 -4.34
C ALA A 138 6.16 -2.99 -4.82
N VAL A 139 6.77 -3.93 -4.10
CA VAL A 139 6.89 -5.33 -4.54
C VAL A 139 6.34 -6.27 -3.48
N GLY A 140 5.75 -7.36 -3.96
CA GLY A 140 5.37 -8.49 -3.14
C GLY A 140 3.98 -8.37 -2.52
N PRO A 141 3.61 -9.34 -1.68
CA PRO A 141 2.25 -9.43 -1.16
C PRO A 141 1.93 -8.30 -0.17
N CYS A 142 2.97 -7.68 0.41
CA CYS A 142 2.86 -6.55 1.33
C CYS A 142 3.15 -5.19 0.65
N GLN A 143 3.50 -5.16 -0.64
CA GLN A 143 3.80 -3.94 -1.39
C GLN A 143 4.80 -3.00 -0.67
N PHE A 144 5.99 -3.51 -0.33
CA PHE A 144 7.05 -2.65 0.18
C PHE A 144 7.86 -2.02 -0.95
N ILE A 145 8.10 -0.71 -0.86
CA ILE A 145 9.17 -0.06 -1.64
C ILE A 145 10.54 -0.40 -1.05
N ALA A 146 11.58 -0.41 -1.87
CA ALA A 146 12.93 -0.84 -1.47
C ALA A 146 13.48 -0.11 -0.22
N PRO A 147 13.36 1.23 -0.07
CA PRO A 147 13.83 1.91 1.13
C PRO A 147 13.18 1.39 2.42
N THR A 148 11.86 1.14 2.41
CA THR A 148 11.14 0.58 3.56
C THR A 148 11.55 -0.88 3.79
N ALA A 149 11.68 -1.68 2.74
CA ALA A 149 12.10 -3.07 2.88
C ALA A 149 13.49 -3.20 3.55
N ARG A 150 14.41 -2.30 3.21
CA ARG A 150 15.75 -2.26 3.80
C ARG A 150 15.79 -1.84 5.26
N THR A 151 14.82 -1.06 5.76
CA THR A 151 14.73 -0.80 7.22
C THR A 151 14.49 -2.09 7.99
N TYR A 152 13.87 -3.08 7.35
CA TYR A 152 13.65 -4.43 7.86
C TYR A 152 14.68 -5.45 7.34
N LYS A 153 15.81 -4.97 6.80
CA LYS A 153 16.96 -5.79 6.36
C LYS A 153 16.66 -6.78 5.24
N MET A 154 15.62 -6.54 4.45
CA MET A 154 15.33 -7.35 3.27
C MET A 154 16.27 -7.00 2.11
N VAL A 155 16.73 -8.03 1.40
CA VAL A 155 17.41 -7.92 0.11
C VAL A 155 16.41 -7.46 -0.95
N CYS A 156 16.80 -6.47 -1.75
CA CYS A 156 15.99 -5.91 -2.84
C CYS A 156 16.77 -5.98 -4.15
N ALA A 157 16.06 -6.09 -5.28
CA ALA A 157 16.66 -6.33 -6.59
C ALA A 157 17.63 -5.23 -7.07
N ASP A 158 17.54 -4.03 -6.50
CA ASP A 158 18.39 -2.90 -6.85
C ASP A 158 19.77 -2.90 -6.18
N GLU A 159 20.01 -3.78 -5.20
CA GLU A 159 21.30 -3.93 -4.49
C GLU A 159 21.75 -5.40 -4.36
N HIS A 160 21.24 -6.30 -5.21
CA HIS A 160 21.58 -7.72 -5.16
C HIS A 160 23.02 -8.02 -5.62
N VAL A 161 23.59 -9.13 -5.15
CA VAL A 161 24.94 -9.59 -5.52
C VAL A 161 24.97 -10.68 -6.59
N LEU A 162 23.81 -11.12 -7.09
CA LEU A 162 23.74 -12.17 -8.09
C LEU A 162 24.39 -11.72 -9.41
N LEU A 163 25.18 -12.65 -9.99
CA LEU A 163 25.69 -12.52 -11.34
C LEU A 163 24.52 -12.45 -12.31
N ASP A 164 24.70 -11.68 -13.39
CA ASP A 164 23.67 -11.55 -14.41
C ASP A 164 23.57 -12.89 -15.15
N ASP A 165 22.60 -13.71 -14.77
CA ASP A 165 22.15 -14.86 -15.55
C ASP A 165 21.75 -14.40 -16.97
N ALA A 166 21.46 -15.35 -17.87
CA ALA A 166 20.95 -15.08 -19.22
C ALA A 166 19.56 -14.39 -19.20
N VAL A 167 19.54 -13.10 -18.85
CA VAL A 167 18.37 -12.22 -18.97
C VAL A 167 18.28 -11.78 -20.42
N LYS A 168 17.06 -11.65 -20.93
CA LYS A 168 16.84 -11.08 -22.25
C LYS A 168 17.32 -9.62 -22.33
N HIS A 169 17.18 -8.90 -21.22
CA HIS A 169 17.48 -7.47 -21.11
C HIS A 169 18.32 -7.13 -19.86
N PRO A 170 19.60 -7.53 -19.79
CA PRO A 170 20.47 -7.22 -18.65
C PRO A 170 20.69 -5.71 -18.45
N GLU A 171 20.52 -4.90 -19.49
CA GLU A 171 20.62 -3.44 -19.45
C GLU A 171 19.59 -2.79 -18.52
N LEU A 172 18.42 -3.41 -18.31
CA LEU A 172 17.35 -2.85 -17.48
C LEU A 172 17.71 -2.84 -15.99
N LYS A 173 18.69 -3.65 -15.57
CA LYS A 173 19.20 -3.64 -14.18
C LYS A 173 19.69 -2.26 -13.76
N GLN A 174 20.29 -1.51 -14.69
CA GLN A 174 20.81 -0.17 -14.41
C GLN A 174 19.68 0.86 -14.16
N SER A 175 18.44 0.54 -14.53
CA SER A 175 17.31 1.46 -14.39
C SER A 175 16.95 1.79 -12.95
N PHE A 176 17.26 0.92 -11.98
CA PHE A 176 17.11 1.27 -10.57
C PHE A 176 18.03 2.42 -10.15
N ALA A 177 19.32 2.34 -10.50
CA ALA A 177 20.30 3.36 -10.20
C ALA A 177 19.99 4.67 -10.94
N LYS A 178 19.60 4.59 -12.23
CA LYS A 178 19.17 5.74 -13.02
C LYS A 178 17.94 6.42 -12.43
N ALA A 179 16.90 5.66 -12.10
CA ALA A 179 15.70 6.22 -11.46
C ALA A 179 16.03 6.93 -10.14
N SER A 180 16.93 6.37 -9.33
CA SER A 180 17.40 7.00 -8.09
C SER A 180 18.12 8.33 -8.36
N SER A 181 19.04 8.35 -9.33
CA SER A 181 19.77 9.56 -9.74
C SER A 181 18.84 10.66 -10.24
N VAL A 182 17.91 10.34 -11.16
CA VAL A 182 16.95 11.29 -11.72
C VAL A 182 16.03 11.85 -10.62
N ARG A 183 15.61 11.01 -9.67
CA ARG A 183 14.82 11.45 -8.51
C ARG A 183 15.57 12.45 -7.64
N GLU A 184 16.86 12.22 -7.39
CA GLU A 184 17.67 13.14 -6.59
C GLU A 184 17.89 14.46 -7.33
N GLN A 185 18.16 14.43 -8.64
CA GLN A 185 18.24 15.65 -9.45
C GLN A 185 16.95 16.48 -9.39
N MET A 186 15.79 15.83 -9.56
CA MET A 186 14.49 16.51 -9.39
C MET A 186 14.33 17.11 -8.00
N ARG A 187 14.73 16.37 -6.96
CA ARG A 187 14.66 16.85 -5.57
C ARG A 187 15.51 18.10 -5.38
N THR A 188 16.77 18.10 -5.84
CA THR A 188 17.68 19.24 -5.75
C THR A 188 17.09 20.47 -6.47
N ILE A 189 16.56 20.29 -7.69
CA ILE A 189 15.93 21.40 -8.44
C ILE A 189 14.73 21.96 -7.67
N ARG A 190 13.86 21.09 -7.12
CA ARG A 190 12.68 21.53 -6.36
C ARG A 190 13.06 22.26 -5.08
N GLN A 191 14.10 21.81 -4.37
CA GLN A 191 14.60 22.46 -3.16
C GLN A 191 15.19 23.84 -3.45
N ASN A 192 16.02 23.95 -4.50
CA ASN A 192 16.62 25.23 -4.92
C ASN A 192 15.59 26.22 -5.48
N ASN A 193 14.40 25.73 -5.86
CA ASN A 193 13.33 26.52 -6.46
C ASN A 193 12.00 26.38 -5.70
N ALA A 194 12.04 26.36 -4.36
CA ALA A 194 10.87 26.09 -3.52
C ALA A 194 9.65 27.00 -3.82
N ASN A 195 9.86 28.22 -4.30
CA ASN A 195 8.76 29.11 -4.68
C ASN A 195 7.92 28.58 -5.86
N LEU A 196 8.53 27.84 -6.79
CA LEU A 196 7.83 27.24 -7.93
C LEU A 196 7.02 26.00 -7.52
N PHE A 197 7.53 25.21 -6.57
CA PHE A 197 7.00 23.87 -6.28
C PHE A 197 6.25 23.73 -4.96
N THR A 198 6.60 24.52 -3.95
CA THR A 198 5.97 24.49 -2.61
C THR A 198 5.00 25.64 -2.44
N ASN A 199 5.36 26.84 -2.91
CA ASN A 199 4.56 28.06 -2.75
C ASN A 199 3.82 28.46 -4.04
N THR A 200 3.41 27.48 -4.85
CA THR A 200 2.90 27.69 -6.22
C THR A 200 1.69 28.62 -6.26
N GLN A 201 0.78 28.54 -5.29
CA GLN A 201 -0.39 29.45 -5.22
C GLN A 201 0.01 30.91 -4.99
N THR A 202 0.96 31.13 -4.08
CA THR A 202 1.50 32.47 -3.78
C THR A 202 2.20 33.04 -5.01
N LEU A 203 3.04 32.23 -5.66
CA LEU A 203 3.72 32.65 -6.89
C LEU A 203 2.73 32.97 -8.01
N LEU A 204 1.74 32.11 -8.24
CA LEU A 204 0.70 32.33 -9.25
C LEU A 204 -0.04 33.65 -8.99
N ARG A 205 -0.44 33.91 -7.74
CA ARG A 205 -1.11 35.15 -7.36
C ARG A 205 -0.24 36.38 -7.62
N THR A 206 1.05 36.31 -7.27
CA THR A 206 2.01 37.40 -7.50
C THR A 206 2.17 37.69 -8.99
N VAL A 207 2.32 36.65 -9.82
CA VAL A 207 2.45 36.77 -11.28
C VAL A 207 1.18 37.38 -11.89
N LEU A 208 -0.01 36.89 -11.49
CA LEU A 208 -1.28 37.42 -11.99
C LEU A 208 -1.50 38.89 -11.60
N ASN A 209 -1.15 39.28 -10.37
CA ASN A 209 -1.25 40.66 -9.91
C ASN A 209 -0.31 41.60 -10.68
N ARG A 210 0.96 41.19 -10.90
CA ARG A 210 1.91 41.98 -11.72
C ARG A 210 1.39 42.15 -13.15
N ASN A 211 0.89 41.07 -13.75
CA ASN A 211 0.33 41.11 -15.10
C ASN A 211 -0.91 42.03 -15.19
N ALA A 212 -1.81 41.99 -14.20
CA ALA A 212 -2.98 42.88 -14.14
C ALA A 212 -2.60 44.37 -14.00
N GLN A 213 -1.42 44.66 -13.46
CA GLN A 213 -0.86 46.01 -13.34
C GLN A 213 -0.03 46.43 -14.57
N GLY A 214 0.05 45.59 -15.62
CA GLY A 214 0.88 45.85 -16.80
C GLY A 214 2.39 45.71 -16.54
N VAL A 215 2.79 45.13 -15.40
CA VAL A 215 4.19 44.92 -15.05
C VAL A 215 4.69 43.63 -15.69
N VAL A 216 5.76 43.73 -16.47
CA VAL A 216 6.42 42.57 -17.09
C VAL A 216 7.03 41.68 -16.00
N VAL A 217 6.76 40.38 -16.07
CA VAL A 217 7.36 39.36 -15.20
C VAL A 217 8.66 38.89 -15.84
N SER A 218 9.77 39.55 -15.53
CA SER A 218 11.09 39.29 -16.12
C SER A 218 11.61 37.88 -15.83
N GLU A 219 11.13 37.26 -14.75
CA GLU A 219 11.55 35.92 -14.32
C GLU A 219 10.82 34.78 -15.07
N ALA A 220 9.79 35.08 -15.86
CA ALA A 220 8.90 34.08 -16.47
C ALA A 220 9.65 33.05 -17.33
N GLY A 221 10.63 33.50 -18.13
CA GLY A 221 11.44 32.60 -18.95
C GLY A 221 12.30 31.63 -18.13
N ALA A 222 12.85 32.10 -17.01
CA ALA A 222 13.62 31.26 -16.09
C ALA A 222 12.74 30.22 -15.40
N TYR A 223 11.54 30.64 -14.93
CA TYR A 223 10.57 29.74 -14.35
C TYR A 223 10.12 28.66 -15.32
N LEU A 224 9.79 29.03 -16.56
CA LEU A 224 9.39 28.07 -17.59
C LEU A 224 10.51 27.06 -17.89
N LYS A 225 11.77 27.52 -17.98
CA LYS A 225 12.92 26.62 -18.17
C LYS A 225 13.04 25.58 -17.05
N ILE A 226 12.88 26.00 -15.79
CA ILE A 226 12.94 25.10 -14.62
C ILE A 226 11.78 24.11 -14.63
N LEU A 227 10.57 24.57 -14.94
CA LEU A 227 9.38 23.71 -15.02
C LEU A 227 9.55 22.64 -16.12
N ASN A 228 9.98 23.05 -17.31
CA ASN A 228 10.23 22.13 -18.43
C ASN A 228 11.34 21.12 -18.09
N GLN A 229 12.39 21.55 -17.39
CA GLN A 229 13.45 20.65 -16.95
C GLN A 229 12.92 19.59 -15.97
N VAL A 230 12.09 19.98 -15.00
CA VAL A 230 11.48 19.03 -14.07
C VAL A 230 10.49 18.09 -14.77
N GLU A 231 9.75 18.56 -15.76
CA GLU A 231 8.85 17.72 -16.56
C GLU A 231 9.62 16.68 -17.40
N ALA A 232 10.74 17.08 -18.01
CA ALA A 232 11.62 16.16 -18.73
C ALA A 232 12.20 15.08 -17.79
N LEU A 233 12.73 15.48 -16.63
CA LEU A 233 13.23 14.54 -15.63
C LEU A 233 12.11 13.64 -15.07
N GLN A 234 10.88 14.14 -14.93
CA GLN A 234 9.75 13.32 -14.48
C GLN A 234 9.39 12.25 -15.52
N THR A 235 9.48 12.59 -16.81
CA THR A 235 9.28 11.63 -17.91
C THR A 235 10.36 10.56 -17.91
N GLU A 236 11.63 10.96 -17.80
CA GLU A 236 12.77 10.05 -17.69
C GLU A 236 12.64 9.14 -16.46
N TYR A 237 12.30 9.70 -15.30
CA TYR A 237 12.08 8.94 -14.07
C TYR A 237 10.98 7.89 -14.24
N ASN A 238 9.86 8.24 -14.88
CA ASN A 238 8.78 7.29 -15.13
C ASN A 238 9.22 6.18 -16.09
N GLN A 239 10.00 6.50 -17.12
CA GLN A 239 10.55 5.51 -18.04
C GLN A 239 11.49 4.54 -17.32
N GLU A 240 12.43 5.03 -16.52
CA GLU A 240 13.37 4.17 -15.79
C GLU A 240 12.66 3.28 -14.76
N ARG A 241 11.59 3.77 -14.13
CA ARG A 241 10.75 2.91 -13.28
C ARG A 241 10.05 1.81 -14.07
N ASN A 242 9.50 2.11 -15.24
CA ASN A 242 8.87 1.09 -16.08
C ASN A 242 9.89 0.04 -16.52
N ASN A 243 11.10 0.44 -16.90
CA ASN A 243 12.20 -0.46 -17.22
C ASN A 243 12.57 -1.36 -16.02
N ALA A 244 12.68 -0.78 -14.81
CA ALA A 244 12.94 -1.54 -13.60
C ALA A 244 11.80 -2.52 -13.25
N ARG A 245 10.54 -2.15 -13.51
CA ARG A 245 9.38 -3.06 -13.37
C ARG A 245 9.48 -4.21 -14.36
N GLN A 246 9.78 -3.92 -15.62
CA GLN A 246 9.96 -4.94 -16.64
C GLN A 246 11.08 -5.92 -16.25
N TYR A 247 12.21 -5.42 -15.73
CA TYR A 247 13.29 -6.27 -15.22
C TYR A 247 12.81 -7.23 -14.11
N LEU A 248 12.03 -6.73 -13.15
CA LEU A 248 11.43 -7.56 -12.10
C LEU A 248 10.46 -8.59 -12.68
N GLU A 249 9.56 -8.17 -13.57
CA GLU A 249 8.58 -9.04 -14.21
C GLU A 249 9.27 -10.18 -14.98
N GLU A 250 10.35 -9.89 -15.71
CA GLU A 250 11.17 -10.88 -16.40
C GLU A 250 11.85 -11.86 -15.44
N LYS A 251 12.35 -11.38 -14.30
CA LYS A 251 12.99 -12.22 -13.28
C LYS A 251 12.00 -13.08 -12.50
N PHE A 252 10.74 -12.65 -12.40
CA PHE A 252 9.67 -13.38 -11.71
C PHE A 252 8.96 -14.39 -12.62
N ASN A 253 8.94 -14.13 -13.93
CA ASN A 253 8.17 -14.93 -14.87
C ASN A 253 8.54 -16.42 -14.83
N GLY A 254 7.53 -17.27 -14.64
CA GLY A 254 7.70 -18.72 -14.58
C GLY A 254 8.25 -19.27 -13.25
N ARG A 255 8.59 -18.40 -12.29
CA ARG A 255 9.10 -18.82 -10.97
C ARG A 255 7.98 -19.01 -9.96
N SER A 256 8.28 -19.76 -8.90
CA SER A 256 7.38 -19.98 -7.77
C SER A 256 8.12 -19.91 -6.45
N ILE A 257 7.63 -19.14 -5.49
CA ILE A 257 8.22 -19.10 -4.13
C ILE A 257 8.08 -20.45 -3.40
N PHE A 258 7.26 -21.37 -3.92
CA PHE A 258 7.09 -22.74 -3.41
C PHE A 258 8.10 -23.73 -4.02
N ASN A 259 8.81 -23.33 -5.08
CA ASN A 259 9.92 -24.11 -5.61
C ASN A 259 11.20 -23.80 -4.81
N PRO A 260 11.90 -24.79 -4.22
CA PRO A 260 13.08 -24.54 -3.39
C PRO A 260 14.22 -23.79 -4.12
N GLN A 261 14.44 -24.05 -5.41
CA GLN A 261 15.49 -23.39 -6.18
C GLN A 261 15.14 -21.92 -6.46
N ASP A 262 13.89 -21.65 -6.82
CA ASP A 262 13.40 -20.28 -6.99
C ASP A 262 13.42 -19.51 -5.67
N LYS A 263 13.06 -20.17 -4.55
CA LYS A 263 13.20 -19.57 -3.22
C LYS A 263 14.64 -19.14 -2.95
N MET A 264 15.63 -20.02 -3.16
CA MET A 264 17.05 -19.70 -2.99
C MET A 264 17.53 -18.54 -3.88
N PHE A 265 16.96 -18.43 -5.09
CA PHE A 265 17.18 -17.27 -5.96
C PHE A 265 16.63 -16.00 -5.31
N PHE A 266 15.38 -16.00 -4.85
CA PHE A 266 14.74 -14.83 -4.24
C PHE A 266 15.39 -14.39 -2.93
N GLU A 267 15.95 -15.32 -2.15
CA GLU A 267 16.75 -14.99 -0.96
C GLU A 267 17.90 -14.03 -1.24
N GLN A 268 18.48 -14.13 -2.43
CA GLN A 268 19.64 -13.34 -2.85
C GLN A 268 19.27 -12.20 -3.79
N PHE A 269 18.05 -12.21 -4.33
CA PHE A 269 17.59 -11.28 -5.37
C PHE A 269 16.57 -10.28 -4.83
N GLU A 270 15.46 -10.76 -4.25
CA GLU A 270 14.29 -9.94 -3.93
C GLU A 270 13.45 -10.62 -2.84
N GLN A 271 13.79 -10.39 -1.57
CA GLN A 271 13.10 -11.01 -0.45
C GLN A 271 11.69 -10.47 -0.22
N ARG A 272 11.30 -9.35 -0.86
CA ARG A 272 9.94 -8.80 -0.75
C ARG A 272 8.87 -9.76 -1.29
N VAL A 273 9.22 -10.70 -2.18
CA VAL A 273 8.27 -11.71 -2.70
C VAL A 273 8.10 -12.90 -1.76
N LEU A 274 9.02 -13.10 -0.81
CA LEU A 274 9.01 -14.22 0.12
C LEU A 274 8.17 -13.89 1.35
N TYR A 275 7.23 -14.78 1.69
CA TYR A 275 6.30 -14.58 2.80
C TYR A 275 6.99 -14.38 4.16
N GLU A 276 8.00 -15.19 4.47
CA GLU A 276 8.68 -15.14 5.78
C GLU A 276 9.41 -13.81 6.05
N TYR A 277 9.81 -13.09 5.00
CA TYR A 277 10.46 -11.78 5.10
C TYR A 277 9.41 -10.66 5.07
N SER A 278 8.60 -10.63 4.01
CA SER A 278 7.64 -9.55 3.77
C SER A 278 6.54 -9.47 4.84
N ILE A 279 5.94 -10.60 5.21
CA ILE A 279 4.87 -10.62 6.22
C ILE A 279 5.44 -10.29 7.60
N ASN A 280 6.64 -10.81 7.92
CA ASN A 280 7.26 -10.49 9.19
C ASN A 280 7.58 -8.99 9.33
N ALA A 281 8.07 -8.37 8.25
CA ALA A 281 8.30 -6.92 8.20
C ALA A 281 6.99 -6.13 8.30
N MET A 282 5.92 -6.57 7.63
CA MET A 282 4.59 -5.95 7.71
C MET A 282 4.02 -5.98 9.11
N VAL A 283 4.05 -7.14 9.78
CA VAL A 283 3.56 -7.26 11.15
C VAL A 283 4.38 -6.38 12.10
N LYS A 284 5.71 -6.36 11.96
CA LYS A 284 6.57 -5.51 12.78
C LYS A 284 6.26 -4.02 12.57
N MET A 285 6.14 -3.59 11.30
CA MET A 285 5.80 -2.20 10.96
C MET A 285 4.43 -1.81 11.54
N MET A 286 3.45 -2.70 11.48
CA MET A 286 2.14 -2.45 12.06
C MET A 286 2.18 -2.35 13.58
N ALA A 287 2.94 -3.21 14.27
CA ALA A 287 3.14 -3.12 15.71
C ALA A 287 3.81 -1.78 16.11
N GLU A 288 4.84 -1.36 15.37
CA GLU A 288 5.51 -0.07 15.57
C GLU A 288 4.56 1.12 15.33
N ASN A 289 3.75 1.06 14.27
CA ASN A 289 2.76 2.07 13.96
C ASN A 289 1.65 2.15 15.03
N LEU A 290 1.15 1.02 15.51
CA LEU A 290 0.16 0.94 16.58
C LEU A 290 0.71 1.52 17.88
N LYS A 291 1.93 1.14 18.26
CA LYS A 291 2.62 1.73 19.41
C LYS A 291 2.74 3.24 19.29
N ALA A 292 3.14 3.73 18.11
CA ALA A 292 3.28 5.16 17.85
C ALA A 292 1.93 5.91 17.80
N ARG A 293 0.80 5.20 17.67
CA ARG A 293 -0.55 5.76 17.55
C ARG A 293 -1.47 5.33 18.67
N GLY A 294 -0.90 4.93 19.81
CA GLY A 294 -1.66 4.59 21.01
C GLY A 294 -2.70 3.49 20.80
N GLY A 295 -2.49 2.58 19.85
CA GLY A 295 -3.44 1.51 19.50
C GLY A 295 -4.48 1.87 18.45
N ASN A 296 -4.48 3.09 17.91
CA ASN A 296 -5.40 3.46 16.84
C ASN A 296 -5.03 2.75 15.53
N ILE A 297 -5.75 1.65 15.24
CA ILE A 297 -5.48 0.78 14.09
C ILE A 297 -5.72 1.50 12.75
N LEU A 298 -6.67 2.44 12.68
CA LEU A 298 -6.94 3.22 11.47
C LEU A 298 -5.78 4.17 11.15
N ALA A 299 -5.24 4.85 12.15
CA ALA A 299 -4.07 5.71 11.99
C ALA A 299 -2.80 4.89 11.74
N ALA A 300 -2.70 3.68 12.30
CA ALA A 300 -1.59 2.77 12.03
C ALA A 300 -1.59 2.26 10.57
N ALA A 301 -2.77 1.85 10.08
CA ALA A 301 -2.97 1.40 8.70
C ALA A 301 -2.77 2.55 7.70
N ALA A 302 -3.28 3.74 7.99
CA ALA A 302 -2.97 4.94 7.21
C ALA A 302 -1.47 5.24 7.19
N GLY A 303 -0.76 4.97 8.30
CA GLY A 303 0.68 5.12 8.41
C GLY A 303 1.47 4.10 7.58
N TYR A 304 0.88 2.93 7.33
CA TYR A 304 1.42 1.94 6.40
C TYR A 304 1.37 2.45 4.96
N ASN A 305 0.19 2.88 4.50
CA ASN A 305 -0.03 3.34 3.13
C ASN A 305 0.63 4.69 2.81
N ALA A 306 0.48 5.68 3.69
CA ALA A 306 0.94 7.05 3.44
C ALA A 306 2.24 7.41 4.17
N GLY A 307 2.79 6.51 4.97
CA GLY A 307 3.92 6.78 5.86
C GLY A 307 3.50 7.38 7.21
N LEU A 308 4.12 6.88 8.28
CA LEU A 308 3.76 7.22 9.67
C LEU A 308 3.81 8.72 9.98
N GLY A 309 4.71 9.48 9.33
CA GLY A 309 4.79 10.93 9.52
C GLY A 309 3.50 11.68 9.18
N ASN A 310 2.76 11.21 8.17
CA ASN A 310 1.54 11.87 7.68
C ASN A 310 0.34 11.68 8.60
N THR A 311 0.39 10.71 9.51
CA THR A 311 -0.68 10.43 10.48
C THR A 311 -0.50 11.19 11.79
N LYS A 312 0.55 12.02 11.92
CA LYS A 312 0.72 12.91 13.07
C LYS A 312 -0.34 14.02 13.05
N ALA A 313 -0.82 14.37 14.24
CA ALA A 313 -1.59 15.57 14.48
C ALA A 313 -0.90 16.36 15.61
N PRO A 314 -0.71 17.68 15.45
CA PRO A 314 0.08 18.48 16.40
C PRO A 314 -0.66 18.88 17.69
N PHE A 315 -1.98 18.67 17.78
CA PHE A 315 -2.78 19.23 18.87
C PHE A 315 -3.80 18.23 19.45
N GLY A 316 -4.03 18.34 20.75
CA GLY A 316 -5.08 17.64 21.49
C GLY A 316 -4.88 16.12 21.60
N VAL A 317 -5.98 15.40 21.74
CA VAL A 317 -6.00 13.93 21.87
C VAL A 317 -5.37 13.21 20.67
N PHE A 318 -5.40 13.83 19.49
CA PHE A 318 -4.82 13.27 18.26
C PHE A 318 -3.29 13.28 18.24
N THR A 319 -2.61 13.98 19.16
CA THR A 319 -1.15 13.84 19.33
C THR A 319 -0.77 12.40 19.67
N THR A 320 -1.59 11.72 20.48
CA THR A 320 -1.39 10.33 20.88
C THR A 320 -1.92 9.36 19.82
N TYR A 321 -3.15 9.58 19.35
CA TYR A 321 -3.84 8.61 18.49
C TYR A 321 -3.62 8.81 16.99
N GLY A 322 -3.03 9.94 16.59
CA GLY A 322 -2.88 10.35 15.20
C GLY A 322 -4.20 10.53 14.46
N ARG A 323 -4.12 10.61 13.13
CA ARG A 323 -5.25 10.85 12.22
C ARG A 323 -5.07 10.08 10.92
N ILE A 324 -6.16 9.91 10.19
CA ILE A 324 -6.11 9.55 8.77
C ILE A 324 -5.77 10.85 7.99
N PRO A 325 -4.73 10.85 7.14
CA PRO A 325 -4.41 12.02 6.33
C PRO A 325 -5.52 12.22 5.29
N ASN A 326 -5.77 13.48 4.90
CA ASN A 326 -6.76 13.80 3.87
C ASN A 326 -6.22 13.53 2.45
N PHE A 327 -5.75 12.31 2.23
CA PHE A 327 -5.37 11.79 0.93
C PHE A 327 -6.48 10.83 0.50
N ALA A 328 -7.13 11.10 -0.63
CA ALA A 328 -8.27 10.29 -1.08
C ALA A 328 -7.92 8.80 -1.17
N GLU A 329 -6.72 8.48 -1.67
CA GLU A 329 -6.19 7.13 -1.74
C GLU A 329 -6.07 6.45 -0.36
N THR A 330 -5.57 7.17 0.65
CA THR A 330 -5.41 6.61 2.01
C THR A 330 -6.76 6.43 2.71
N VAL A 331 -7.72 7.33 2.47
CA VAL A 331 -9.09 7.18 2.99
C VAL A 331 -9.76 5.95 2.36
N ASP A 332 -9.67 5.80 1.04
CA ASP A 332 -10.18 4.62 0.32
C ASP A 332 -9.50 3.33 0.78
N TYR A 333 -8.17 3.34 0.94
CA TYR A 333 -7.38 2.22 1.46
C TYR A 333 -7.86 1.74 2.83
N VAL A 334 -7.98 2.67 3.80
CA VAL A 334 -8.45 2.33 5.15
C VAL A 334 -9.91 1.86 5.11
N GLY A 335 -10.76 2.48 4.30
CA GLY A 335 -12.16 2.08 4.13
C GLY A 335 -12.30 0.64 3.64
N LYS A 336 -11.51 0.23 2.63
CA LYS A 336 -11.48 -1.15 2.14
C LYS A 336 -11.07 -2.13 3.24
N ILE A 337 -10.01 -1.83 3.97
CA ILE A 337 -9.50 -2.70 5.03
C ILE A 337 -10.54 -2.93 6.11
N VAL A 338 -11.26 -1.89 6.54
CA VAL A 338 -12.32 -2.00 7.56
C VAL A 338 -13.40 -3.00 7.13
N VAL A 339 -13.85 -2.92 5.88
CA VAL A 339 -14.89 -3.83 5.34
C VAL A 339 -14.36 -5.24 5.20
N ILE A 340 -13.17 -5.42 4.63
CA ILE A 340 -12.54 -6.74 4.46
C ILE A 340 -12.29 -7.39 5.83
N HIS A 341 -11.85 -6.60 6.82
CA HIS A 341 -11.59 -7.06 8.18
C HIS A 341 -12.84 -7.64 8.81
N HIS A 342 -13.95 -6.89 8.76
CA HIS A 342 -15.24 -7.35 9.26
C HIS A 342 -15.68 -8.65 8.58
N GLU A 343 -15.60 -8.71 7.26
CA GLU A 343 -16.03 -9.89 6.50
C GLU A 343 -15.18 -11.13 6.79
N ILE A 344 -13.87 -10.98 6.98
CA ILE A 344 -12.99 -12.08 7.39
C ILE A 344 -13.33 -12.52 8.82
N LEU A 345 -13.52 -11.57 9.74
CA LEU A 345 -13.81 -11.87 11.14
C LEU A 345 -15.13 -12.63 11.31
N GLN A 346 -16.18 -12.28 10.56
CA GLN A 346 -17.47 -12.99 10.57
C GLN A 346 -17.36 -14.46 10.09
N ARG A 347 -16.27 -14.83 9.43
CA ARG A 347 -16.01 -16.17 8.88
C ARG A 347 -15.07 -17.01 9.75
N MET A 348 -14.59 -16.44 10.86
CA MET A 348 -13.76 -17.11 11.87
C MET A 348 -14.61 -17.81 12.91
#